data_AF-A0A1S8MDS1-F1
#
_entry.id   AF-A0A1S8MDS1-F1
#
_cell.length_a   1.000
_cell.length_b   1.000
_cell.length_c   1.000
_cell.angle_alpha   90.00
_cell.angle_beta   90.00
_cell.angle_gamma   90.00
#
_symmetry.space_group_name_H-M   'P 1'
#
loop_
_entity.id
_entity.type
_entity.pdbx_description
1 polymer ?
#
loop_
_entity_poly.entity_id
_entity_poly.type
_entity_poly.pdbx_seq_one_letter_code
_entity_poly.pdbx_strand_id
1 'polypeptide(L)' 'MQEYRTEYCLKDDEAAFYEDDKVDIQSNDKRIVGTIAVITAYRLFIDTEKGTRDFVNISDIRSVKKL' A
#
# COMPACT_ATOMS: atom_id res chain seq x y z
N MET A 1 20.36 -9.24 -11.93
CA MET A 1 20.09 -8.54 -10.66
C MET A 1 19.52 -7.19 -11.04
N GLN A 2 18.22 -6.99 -10.86
CA GLN A 2 17.58 -5.72 -11.21
C GLN A 2 17.53 -4.88 -9.93
N GLU A 3 18.27 -3.78 -9.92
CA GLU A 3 18.28 -2.82 -8.81
C GLU A 3 16.97 -2.04 -8.81
N TYR A 4 16.11 -2.28 -7.82
CA TYR A 4 14.96 -1.43 -7.55
C TYR A 4 15.43 -0.23 -6.72
N ARG A 5 15.85 0.83 -7.42
CA ARG A 5 16.24 2.09 -6.80
C ARG A 5 14.97 2.85 -6.40
N THR A 6 14.63 2.82 -5.11
CA THR A 6 13.57 3.69 -4.58
C THR A 6 14.18 5.06 -4.32
N GLU A 7 13.86 6.05 -5.16
CA GLU A 7 14.23 7.45 -4.93
C GLU A 7 13.15 8.12 -4.07
N TYR A 8 13.52 8.48 -2.84
CA TYR A 8 12.66 9.15 -1.87
C TYR A 8 12.80 10.67 -2.01
N CYS A 9 11.74 11.36 -2.41
CA CYS A 9 11.65 12.81 -2.35
C CYS A 9 10.80 13.19 -1.13
N LEU A 10 11.47 13.54 -0.03
CA LEU A 10 10.84 13.93 1.23
C LEU A 10 10.77 15.45 1.34
N LYS A 11 9.56 15.97 1.52
CA LYS A 11 9.31 17.27 2.16
C LYS A 11 8.15 17.09 3.14
N ASP A 12 8.49 17.19 4.42
CA ASP A 12 7.62 17.39 5.59
C ASP A 12 6.59 16.26 5.90
N ASP A 13 6.77 15.62 7.07
CA ASP A 13 5.87 14.66 7.74
C ASP A 13 5.47 13.32 7.06
N GLU A 14 5.83 13.06 5.80
CA GLU A 14 5.36 11.88 5.05
C GLU A 14 6.42 10.78 4.87
N ALA A 15 6.57 9.87 5.83
CA ALA A 15 7.33 8.63 5.62
C ALA A 15 6.56 7.70 4.67
N ALA A 16 6.80 7.82 3.37
CA ALA A 16 6.20 7.01 2.31
C ALA A 16 7.17 5.92 1.83
N PHE A 17 6.82 4.64 1.99
CA PHE A 17 7.56 3.48 1.48
C PHE A 17 6.84 2.87 0.29
N TYR A 18 7.56 2.48 -0.76
CA TYR A 18 6.97 1.79 -1.91
C TYR A 18 7.21 0.28 -1.76
N GLU A 19 6.17 -0.53 -1.95
CA GLU A 19 6.29 -1.99 -2.02
C GLU A 19 5.53 -2.49 -3.25
N ASP A 20 6.16 -3.28 -4.12
CA ASP A 20 5.53 -3.83 -5.34
C ASP A 20 4.94 -5.23 -5.08
N ASP A 21 4.32 -5.42 -3.93
CA ASP A 21 3.79 -6.72 -3.50
C ASP A 21 2.28 -6.82 -3.70
N LYS A 22 1.83 -7.93 -4.30
CA LYS A 22 0.42 -8.25 -4.41
C LYS A 22 -0.12 -8.72 -3.06
N VAL A 23 -1.17 -8.06 -2.58
CA VAL A 23 -1.74 -8.30 -1.25
C VAL A 23 -3.26 -8.41 -1.30
N ASP A 24 -3.78 -9.16 -0.34
CA ASP A 24 -5.18 -9.23 0.03
C ASP A 24 -5.36 -8.65 1.42
N ILE A 25 -6.10 -7.56 1.51
CA ILE A 25 -6.30 -6.78 2.73
C ILE A 25 -7.74 -6.88 3.16
N GLN A 26 -7.93 -7.37 4.38
CA GLN A 26 -9.22 -7.33 5.06
C GLN A 26 -9.26 -6.12 5.99
N SER A 27 -10.22 -5.23 5.73
CA SER A 27 -10.60 -4.13 6.63
C SER A 27 -11.97 -4.43 7.26
N ASN A 28 -12.46 -3.54 8.12
CA ASN A 28 -13.76 -3.65 8.80
C ASN A 28 -14.89 -3.95 7.81
N ASP A 29 -15.07 -3.10 6.80
CA ASP A 29 -16.21 -3.14 5.88
C ASP A 29 -15.83 -3.47 4.43
N LYS A 30 -14.54 -3.71 4.16
CA LYS A 30 -14.04 -3.93 2.80
C LYS A 30 -12.93 -4.97 2.75
N ARG A 31 -12.86 -5.68 1.63
CA ARG A 31 -11.71 -6.50 1.23
C ARG A 31 -11.12 -5.90 -0.04
N ILE A 32 -9.82 -5.64 -0.03
CA ILE A 32 -9.10 -5.04 -1.17
C ILE A 32 -8.03 -6.02 -1.62
N VAL A 33 -8.01 -6.32 -2.91
CA VAL A 33 -6.93 -7.09 -3.54
C VAL A 33 -6.26 -6.19 -4.57
N GLY A 34 -4.93 -6.11 -4.52
CA GLY A 34 -4.15 -5.28 -5.43
C GLY A 34 -2.66 -5.31 -5.09
N THR A 35 -1.90 -4.44 -5.73
CA THR A 35 -0.47 -4.27 -5.44
C THR A 35 -0.31 -3.10 -4.49
N ILE A 36 0.50 -3.25 -3.44
CA ILE A 36 0.88 -2.08 -2.63
C ILE A 36 1.50 -1.04 -3.58
N ALA A 37 1.15 0.23 -3.38
CA ALA A 37 1.77 1.31 -4.13
C ALA A 37 2.66 2.10 -3.18
N VAL A 38 2.08 2.53 -2.06
CA VAL A 38 2.75 3.35 -1.05
C VAL A 38 2.22 3.03 0.34
N ILE A 39 3.10 2.95 1.32
CA ILE A 39 2.78 2.84 2.74
C ILE A 39 3.22 4.13 3.42
N THR A 40 2.30 4.83 4.08
CA THR A 40 2.62 5.98 4.94
C THR A 40 2.46 5.64 6.41
N ALA A 41 2.71 6.59 7.32
CA ALA A 41 2.51 6.38 8.75
C ALA A 41 1.05 6.08 9.15
N TYR A 42 0.07 6.46 8.32
CA TYR A 42 -1.36 6.35 8.65
C TYR A 42 -2.20 5.65 7.59
N ARG A 43 -1.72 5.59 6.34
CA ARG A 43 -2.47 5.06 5.20
C ARG A 43 -1.64 4.08 4.38
N LEU A 44 -2.30 3.09 3.83
CA LEU A 44 -1.75 2.15 2.87
C LEU A 44 -2.48 2.33 1.55
N PHE A 45 -1.75 2.64 0.49
CA PHE A 45 -2.24 2.83 -0.87
C PHE A 45 -2.04 1.55 -1.68
N ILE A 46 -3.07 1.16 -2.43
CA ILE A 46 -3.10 -0.10 -3.17
C ILE A 46 -3.62 0.20 -4.57
N ASP A 47 -2.83 -0.20 -5.58
CA ASP A 47 -3.26 -0.18 -6.97
C ASP A 47 -4.05 -1.46 -7.24
N THR A 48 -5.36 -1.29 -7.43
CA THR A 48 -6.31 -2.40 -7.65
C THR A 48 -6.27 -2.87 -9.11
N GLU A 49 -6.66 -4.11 -9.36
CA GLU A 49 -6.71 -4.67 -10.73
C GLU A 49 -7.67 -3.92 -11.67
N LYS A 50 -8.56 -3.07 -11.13
CA LYS A 50 -9.46 -2.20 -11.89
C LYS A 50 -8.77 -0.93 -12.41
N GLY A 51 -7.47 -0.77 -12.15
CA GLY A 51 -6.69 0.42 -12.53
C GLY A 51 -6.97 1.65 -11.64
N THR A 52 -7.68 1.47 -10.53
CA THR A 52 -7.92 2.52 -9.54
C THR A 52 -7.00 2.37 -8.34
N ARG A 53 -6.52 3.49 -7.79
CA ARG A 53 -5.76 3.53 -6.54
C ARG A 53 -6.71 3.72 -5.36
N ASP A 54 -6.79 2.73 -4.49
CA ASP A 54 -7.55 2.79 -3.24
C ASP A 54 -6.59 2.99 -2.05
N PHE A 55 -7.12 3.39 -0.91
CA PHE A 55 -6.37 3.48 0.33
C PHE A 55 -7.14 2.88 1.51
N VAL A 56 -6.41 2.41 2.50
CA VAL A 56 -6.95 1.96 3.78
C VAL A 56 -6.18 2.64 4.90
N ASN A 57 -6.89 3.10 5.95
CA ASN A 57 -6.20 3.56 7.14
C ASN A 57 -5.58 2.36 7.83
N ILE A 58 -4.34 2.49 8.31
CA ILE A 58 -3.64 1.38 8.97
C ILE A 58 -4.42 0.89 10.19
N SER A 59 -5.08 1.80 10.92
CA SER A 59 -5.95 1.47 12.05
C SER A 59 -7.19 0.64 11.68
N ASP A 60 -7.62 0.65 10.42
CA ASP A 60 -8.77 -0.11 9.93
C ASP A 60 -8.38 -1.48 9.34
N ILE A 61 -7.08 -1.80 9.27
CA ILE A 61 -6.58 -3.06 8.73
C ILE A 61 -6.75 -4.15 9.79
N ARG A 62 -7.51 -5.20 9.45
CA ARG A 62 -7.66 -6.40 10.30
C ARG A 62 -6.63 -7.48 9.95
N SER A 63 -6.34 -7.66 8.67
CA SER A 63 -5.31 -8.59 8.22
C SER A 63 -4.77 -8.22 6.84
N VAL A 64 -3.48 -8.49 6.62
CA VAL A 64 -2.83 -8.40 5.31
C VAL A 64 -2.25 -9.77 4.97
N LYS A 65 -2.55 -10.28 3.79
CA LYS A 65 -1.98 -11.52 3.26
C LYS A 65 -1.26 -11.23 1.95
N LYS A 66 0.04 -11.51 1.90
CA LYS A 66 0.83 -11.50 0.67
C LYS A 66 0.42 -12.68 -0.21
N LEU A 67 0.23 -12.43 -1.51
CA LEU A 67 -0.23 -13.39 -2.51
C LEU A 67 0.90 -13.92 -3.40
#